data_AF-A0A7C5X792-F1
#
_entry.id   AF-A0A7C5X792-F1
#
_cell.length_a   1.000
_cell.length_b   1.000
_cell.length_c   1.000
_cell.angle_alpha   90.00
_cell.angle_beta   90.00
_cell.angle_gamma   90.00
#
_symmetry.space_group_name_H-M   'P 1'
#
loop_
_entity.id
_entity.type
_entity.pdbx_description
1 polymer ?
#
loop_
_entity_poly.entity_id
_entity_poly.type
_entity_poly.pdbx_seq_one_letter_code
_entity_poly.pdbx_strand_id
1 'polypeptide(L)'
;MEWWEAPGVEGREAFDEEIVYLNSLAESLSPPRWAILVRDLMPRWGFEPCSHRFFHGLEQVMAMIGAGRPGPRFGGCGDVPLEIHLALQDLGEEFLAWAEGKEARKVGNWLGPISPAKGEAVRALGEALCAFGHGWVATDAVLESWSEKAKYPLTKSLLDGEEAPLPRLLRHACCYNVLVNVERVARALGKEKTPEVFVCGEALRELPTLAPERLAQLAVILEALPRWLRSRPAKDGVHAHIYALLGPHDKVREWLVASLYKTLKLWQRHLDGLLGKTRRLPSLI
;
A
#
# COMPACT_ATOMS: atom_id res chain seq x y z
N MET A 1 -7.92 -21.97 -0.66
CA MET A 1 -7.00 -20.92 -0.19
C MET A 1 -7.66 -20.29 1.03
N GLU A 2 -6.98 -20.28 2.17
CA GLU A 2 -7.59 -19.95 3.45
C GLU A 2 -7.82 -18.43 3.54
N TRP A 3 -8.99 -17.99 4.04
CA TRP A 3 -9.41 -16.57 4.02
C TRP A 3 -8.54 -15.64 4.88
N TRP A 4 -7.66 -16.22 5.72
CA TRP A 4 -6.88 -15.57 6.76
C TRP A 4 -5.38 -15.45 6.45
N GLU A 5 -4.92 -15.93 5.30
CA GLU A 5 -3.50 -15.89 4.93
C GLU A 5 -3.01 -14.45 4.65
N ALA A 6 -1.78 -14.10 5.06
CA ALA A 6 -1.20 -12.76 4.93
C ALA A 6 0.29 -12.79 4.49
N PRO A 7 0.81 -11.78 3.74
CA PRO A 7 2.18 -11.79 3.24
C PRO A 7 3.22 -11.75 4.36
N GLY A 8 4.26 -12.60 4.26
CA GLY A 8 5.39 -12.60 5.18
C GLY A 8 5.10 -13.13 6.59
N VAL A 9 3.92 -13.72 6.83
CA VAL A 9 3.63 -14.52 8.02
C VAL A 9 3.72 -15.98 7.60
N GLU A 10 4.93 -16.54 7.64
CA GLU A 10 5.11 -18.00 7.57
C GLU A 10 4.73 -18.61 8.92
N GLY A 11 3.85 -19.62 8.89
CA GLY A 11 3.43 -20.33 10.10
C GLY A 11 2.04 -19.93 10.60
N ARG A 12 1.13 -20.91 10.49
CA ARG A 12 -0.15 -21.04 11.23
C ARG A 12 -0.05 -20.73 12.73
N GLU A 13 1.14 -20.91 13.30
CA GLU A 13 1.44 -20.90 14.72
C GLU A 13 1.17 -19.55 15.44
N ALA A 14 1.19 -18.43 14.72
CA ALA A 14 1.05 -17.12 15.34
C ALA A 14 -0.31 -16.94 16.04
N PHE A 15 -1.37 -17.62 15.58
CA PHE A 15 -2.71 -17.49 16.15
C PHE A 15 -3.73 -18.58 15.72
N ASP A 16 -3.30 -19.83 15.62
CA ASP A 16 -4.17 -20.94 15.21
C ASP A 16 -5.48 -21.01 16.01
N GLU A 17 -5.43 -20.75 17.31
CA GLU A 17 -6.62 -20.82 18.18
C GLU A 17 -7.72 -19.83 17.79
N GLU A 18 -7.37 -18.59 17.43
CA GLU A 18 -8.36 -17.59 16.97
C GLU A 18 -8.93 -17.95 15.59
N ILE A 19 -8.12 -18.58 14.73
CA ILE A 19 -8.56 -19.03 13.40
C ILE A 19 -9.50 -20.23 13.53
N VAL A 20 -9.13 -21.21 14.36
CA VAL A 20 -9.97 -22.36 14.71
C VAL A 20 -11.29 -21.89 15.32
N TYR A 21 -11.25 -20.92 16.24
CA TYR A 21 -12.44 -20.31 16.79
C TYR A 21 -13.33 -19.65 15.73
N LEU A 22 -12.75 -18.88 14.80
CA LEU A 22 -13.53 -18.23 13.73
C LEU A 22 -14.12 -19.23 12.73
N ASN A 23 -13.40 -20.32 12.46
CA ASN A 23 -13.89 -21.39 11.60
C ASN A 23 -15.02 -22.18 12.28
N SER A 24 -14.89 -22.51 13.58
CA SER A 24 -15.95 -23.20 14.32
C SER A 24 -17.22 -22.35 14.46
N LEU A 25 -17.05 -21.04 14.64
CA LEU A 25 -18.18 -20.09 14.57
C LEU A 25 -18.87 -20.17 13.22
N ALA A 26 -18.13 -20.11 12.10
CA ALA A 26 -18.71 -20.15 10.76
C ALA A 26 -19.51 -21.43 10.49
N GLU A 27 -19.01 -22.59 10.93
CA GLU A 27 -19.69 -23.88 10.82
C GLU A 27 -21.02 -23.89 11.58
N SER A 28 -21.05 -23.32 12.79
CA SER A 28 -22.27 -23.23 13.60
C SER A 28 -23.28 -22.17 13.12
N LEU A 29 -22.80 -21.15 12.41
CA LEU A 29 -23.58 -19.96 12.03
C LEU A 29 -24.36 -20.10 10.73
N SER A 30 -23.90 -20.95 9.79
CA SER A 30 -24.42 -20.99 8.41
C SER A 30 -24.56 -19.58 7.80
N PRO A 31 -23.43 -18.83 7.65
CA PRO A 31 -23.46 -17.40 7.34
C PRO A 31 -24.19 -17.10 6.03
N PRO A 32 -25.04 -16.05 6.00
CA PRO A 32 -25.76 -15.67 4.79
C PRO A 32 -24.79 -15.22 3.69
N ARG A 33 -25.20 -15.35 2.43
CA ARG A 33 -24.37 -15.02 1.26
C ARG A 33 -23.75 -13.62 1.34
N TRP A 34 -24.50 -12.63 1.82
CA TRP A 34 -24.00 -11.26 1.96
C TRP A 34 -22.78 -11.19 2.88
N ALA A 35 -22.75 -11.96 3.96
CA ALA A 35 -21.68 -11.96 4.94
C ALA A 35 -20.41 -12.58 4.36
N ILE A 36 -20.54 -13.67 3.60
CA ILE A 36 -19.43 -14.24 2.84
C ILE A 36 -18.83 -13.21 1.88
N LEU A 37 -19.68 -12.51 1.11
CA LEU A 37 -19.23 -11.48 0.16
C LEU A 37 -18.50 -10.33 0.87
N VAL A 38 -18.98 -9.87 2.03
CA VAL A 38 -18.31 -8.82 2.81
C VAL A 38 -16.98 -9.32 3.37
N ARG A 39 -16.91 -10.55 3.87
CA ARG A 39 -15.66 -11.16 4.33
C ARG A 39 -14.63 -11.25 3.20
N ASP A 40 -15.06 -11.54 1.99
CA ASP A 40 -14.18 -11.66 0.84
C ASP A 40 -13.59 -10.31 0.39
N LEU A 41 -14.20 -9.19 0.81
CA LEU A 41 -13.70 -7.83 0.61
C LEU A 41 -12.75 -7.35 1.71
N MET A 42 -12.56 -8.11 2.79
CA MET A 42 -11.60 -7.77 3.84
C MET A 42 -10.17 -7.77 3.29
N PRO A 43 -9.24 -6.99 3.86
CA PRO A 43 -7.87 -6.90 3.35
C PRO A 43 -7.12 -8.26 3.35
N ARG A 44 -7.07 -8.98 2.22
CA ARG A 44 -6.33 -10.25 2.07
C ARG A 44 -4.83 -10.03 1.76
N TRP A 45 -4.12 -11.06 1.28
CA TRP A 45 -2.82 -10.98 0.59
C TRP A 45 -2.70 -9.70 -0.25
N GLY A 46 -1.66 -8.89 -0.04
CA GLY A 46 -1.40 -7.71 -0.87
C GLY A 46 -2.49 -6.62 -0.83
N PHE A 47 -3.40 -6.64 0.15
CA PHE A 47 -4.30 -5.51 0.39
C PHE A 47 -3.59 -4.46 1.24
N GLU A 48 -2.83 -3.64 0.55
CA GLU A 48 -1.71 -2.96 1.16
C GLU A 48 -2.13 -1.66 1.87
N PRO A 49 -1.68 -1.45 3.12
CA PRO A 49 -1.61 -0.13 3.76
C PRO A 49 -0.94 0.95 2.89
N CYS A 50 -0.30 0.56 1.79
CA CYS A 50 0.24 1.46 0.77
C CYS A 50 -0.75 1.99 -0.26
N SER A 51 -1.99 1.49 -0.29
CA SER A 51 -3.06 2.08 -1.09
C SER A 51 -3.48 3.41 -0.49
N HIS A 52 -3.71 4.43 -1.33
CA HIS A 52 -4.09 5.75 -0.81
C HIS A 52 -5.46 5.69 -0.09
N ARG A 53 -6.37 4.83 -0.57
CA ARG A 53 -7.73 4.62 -0.03
C ARG A 53 -7.84 3.49 0.98
N PHE A 54 -6.74 2.98 1.54
CA PHE A 54 -6.79 1.85 2.47
C PHE A 54 -7.84 2.04 3.60
N PHE A 55 -7.80 3.17 4.30
CA PHE A 55 -8.75 3.46 5.39
C PHE A 55 -10.18 3.72 4.92
N HIS A 56 -10.36 4.37 3.76
CA HIS A 56 -11.68 4.51 3.14
C HIS A 56 -12.31 3.15 2.82
N GLY A 57 -11.49 2.22 2.30
CA GLY A 57 -11.91 0.85 2.06
C GLY A 57 -12.25 0.09 3.34
N LEU A 58 -11.53 0.32 4.44
CA LEU A 58 -11.85 -0.25 5.76
C LEU A 58 -13.17 0.28 6.31
N GLU A 59 -13.41 1.59 6.20
CA GLU A 59 -14.66 2.21 6.60
C GLU A 59 -15.85 1.62 5.86
N GLN A 60 -15.73 1.42 4.53
CA GLN A 60 -16.75 0.75 3.74
C GLN A 60 -16.99 -0.69 4.17
N VAL A 61 -15.94 -1.46 4.49
CA VAL A 61 -16.12 -2.82 5.03
C VAL A 61 -16.88 -2.80 6.34
N MET A 62 -16.53 -1.89 7.27
CA MET A 62 -17.26 -1.73 8.52
C MET A 62 -18.74 -1.35 8.27
N ALA A 63 -19.01 -0.41 7.37
CA ALA A 63 -20.37 -0.02 7.00
C ALA A 63 -21.16 -1.16 6.35
N MET A 64 -20.53 -1.99 5.50
CA MET A 64 -21.15 -3.17 4.90
C MET A 64 -21.54 -4.22 5.95
N ILE A 65 -20.70 -4.39 6.99
CA ILE A 65 -21.02 -5.24 8.15
C ILE A 65 -22.27 -4.70 8.85
N GLY A 66 -22.30 -3.41 9.21
CA GLY A 66 -23.45 -2.82 9.90
C GLY A 66 -24.73 -2.84 9.08
N ALA A 67 -24.65 -2.55 7.78
CA ALA A 67 -25.79 -2.58 6.88
C ALA A 67 -26.29 -4.01 6.57
N GLY A 68 -25.46 -5.04 6.78
CA GLY A 68 -25.80 -6.42 6.42
C GLY A 68 -25.91 -6.62 4.91
N ARG A 69 -25.13 -5.88 4.11
CA ARG A 69 -25.23 -5.84 2.65
C ARG A 69 -23.86 -5.57 2.01
N PRO A 70 -23.45 -6.34 0.98
CA PRO A 70 -22.23 -6.05 0.23
C PRO A 70 -22.41 -4.81 -0.64
N GLY A 71 -21.30 -4.14 -0.92
CA GLY A 71 -21.24 -2.96 -1.77
C GLY A 71 -19.88 -2.84 -2.45
N PRO A 72 -19.69 -1.80 -3.27
CA PRO A 72 -18.39 -1.50 -3.84
C PRO A 72 -17.40 -1.15 -2.72
N ARG A 73 -16.14 -1.53 -2.90
CA ARG A 73 -15.05 -1.23 -1.98
C ARG A 73 -13.91 -0.53 -2.70
N PHE A 74 -13.46 0.59 -2.16
CA PHE A 74 -12.30 1.33 -2.65
C PHE A 74 -10.99 0.78 -2.07
N GLY A 75 -9.89 1.12 -2.75
CA GLY A 75 -8.53 0.80 -2.33
C GLY A 75 -8.04 -0.52 -2.90
N GLY A 76 -6.92 -0.46 -3.63
CA GLY A 76 -6.15 -1.61 -4.10
C GLY A 76 -4.67 -1.24 -4.22
N CYS A 77 -3.82 -2.24 -4.44
CA CYS A 77 -2.44 -2.02 -4.87
C CYS A 77 -2.45 -1.18 -6.16
N GLY A 78 -1.53 -0.24 -6.29
CA GLY A 78 -1.45 0.66 -7.45
C GLY A 78 -2.58 1.71 -7.55
N ASP A 79 -3.45 1.84 -6.53
CA ASP A 79 -4.43 2.93 -6.46
C ASP A 79 -3.73 4.24 -6.08
N VAL A 80 -3.25 4.96 -7.10
CA VAL A 80 -2.53 6.23 -7.00
C VAL A 80 -3.50 7.41 -7.22
N PRO A 81 -3.57 8.39 -6.31
CA PRO A 81 -4.50 9.51 -6.46
C PRO A 81 -4.00 10.51 -7.52
N LEU A 82 -4.94 11.28 -8.10
CA LEU A 82 -4.65 12.28 -9.14
C LEU A 82 -3.56 13.26 -8.74
N GLU A 83 -3.53 13.70 -7.48
CA GLU A 83 -2.50 14.61 -6.97
C GLU A 83 -1.08 14.05 -7.13
N ILE A 84 -0.91 12.73 -6.98
CA ILE A 84 0.37 12.06 -7.19
C ILE A 84 0.67 11.93 -8.69
N HIS A 85 -0.34 11.64 -9.52
CA HIS A 85 -0.14 11.64 -10.99
C HIS A 85 0.33 13.00 -11.50
N LEU A 86 -0.29 14.09 -11.07
CA LEU A 86 0.11 15.45 -11.43
C LEU A 86 1.53 15.74 -10.95
N ALA A 87 1.86 15.39 -9.70
CA ALA A 87 3.22 15.59 -9.18
C ALA A 87 4.28 14.77 -9.94
N LEU A 88 3.95 13.56 -10.39
CA LEU A 88 4.85 12.74 -11.21
C LEU A 88 5.02 13.33 -12.61
N GLN A 89 3.95 13.85 -13.22
CA GLN A 89 4.01 14.52 -14.51
C GLN A 89 4.89 15.79 -14.43
N ASP A 90 4.64 16.66 -13.46
CA ASP A 90 5.41 17.88 -13.24
C ASP A 90 6.91 17.56 -13.04
N LEU A 91 7.21 16.53 -12.24
CA LEU A 91 8.58 16.04 -12.06
C LEU A 91 9.16 15.49 -13.36
N GLY A 92 8.40 14.72 -14.14
CA GLY A 92 8.81 14.19 -15.44
C GLY A 92 9.21 15.29 -16.40
N GLU A 93 8.40 16.35 -16.49
CA GLU A 93 8.69 17.54 -17.30
C GLU A 93 9.95 18.28 -16.79
N GLU A 94 10.14 18.42 -15.47
CA GLU A 94 11.37 18.99 -14.90
C GLU A 94 12.62 18.14 -15.23
N PHE A 95 12.53 16.81 -15.18
CA PHE A 95 13.65 15.92 -15.57
C PHE A 95 14.03 16.10 -17.04
N LEU A 96 13.04 16.18 -17.93
CA LEU A 96 13.26 16.41 -19.36
C LEU A 96 13.90 17.77 -19.61
N ALA A 97 13.38 18.82 -18.96
CA ALA A 97 13.95 20.16 -19.04
C ALA A 97 15.41 20.19 -18.57
N TRP A 98 15.72 19.54 -17.44
CA TRP A 98 17.10 19.43 -16.95
C TRP A 98 18.02 18.73 -17.95
N ALA A 99 17.56 17.64 -18.59
CA ALA A 99 18.36 16.89 -19.55
C ALA A 99 18.63 17.68 -20.84
N GLU A 100 17.81 18.67 -21.16
CA GLU A 100 18.00 19.64 -22.25
C GLU A 100 18.84 20.86 -21.85
N GLY A 101 19.30 20.94 -20.59
CA GLY A 101 20.05 22.07 -20.06
C GLY A 101 19.20 23.30 -19.75
N LYS A 102 17.87 23.14 -19.62
CA LYS A 102 16.95 24.19 -19.20
C LYS A 102 16.89 24.30 -17.67
N GLU A 103 16.29 25.39 -17.17
CA GLU A 103 16.11 25.60 -15.73
C GLU A 103 15.16 24.54 -15.15
N ALA A 104 15.65 23.77 -14.18
CA ALA A 104 14.91 22.74 -13.46
C ALA A 104 15.32 22.79 -11.98
N ARG A 105 14.69 23.67 -11.19
CA ARG A 105 15.19 24.02 -9.85
C ARG A 105 15.11 22.86 -8.86
N LYS A 106 14.03 22.11 -8.84
CA LYS A 106 13.82 21.03 -7.86
C LYS A 106 14.73 19.85 -8.19
N VAL A 107 14.68 19.43 -9.44
CA VAL A 107 15.44 18.29 -9.97
C VAL A 107 16.95 18.58 -10.08
N GLY A 108 17.34 19.80 -10.46
CA GLY A 108 18.74 20.18 -10.62
C GLY A 108 19.56 20.05 -9.35
N ASN A 109 18.95 20.32 -8.19
CA ASN A 109 19.57 20.13 -6.88
C ASN A 109 19.85 18.65 -6.55
N TRP A 110 19.10 17.72 -7.14
CA TRP A 110 19.29 16.28 -6.92
C TRP A 110 20.34 15.68 -7.86
N LEU A 111 20.42 16.19 -9.10
CA LEU A 111 21.23 15.63 -10.17
C LEU A 111 22.63 16.23 -10.30
N GLY A 112 22.83 17.47 -9.83
CA GLY A 112 24.10 18.17 -9.99
C GLY A 112 24.40 18.50 -11.46
N PRO A 113 25.68 18.52 -11.90
CA PRO A 113 26.04 18.87 -13.27
C PRO A 113 25.66 17.78 -14.27
N ILE A 114 25.35 18.16 -15.51
CA ILE A 114 25.00 17.20 -16.56
C ILE A 114 26.22 16.43 -17.09
N SER A 115 26.04 15.15 -17.38
CA SER A 115 26.98 14.30 -18.15
C SER A 115 26.17 13.52 -19.19
N PRO A 116 26.78 13.00 -20.29
CA PRO A 116 26.03 12.27 -21.31
C PRO A 116 25.27 11.05 -20.76
N ALA A 117 25.89 10.28 -19.86
CA ALA A 117 25.27 9.13 -19.21
C ALA A 117 24.10 9.55 -18.31
N LYS A 118 24.27 10.60 -17.51
CA LYS A 118 23.19 11.15 -16.67
C LYS A 118 22.05 11.71 -17.51
N GLY A 119 22.36 12.46 -18.56
CA GLY A 119 21.35 13.05 -19.44
C GLY A 119 20.50 12.00 -20.14
N GLU A 120 21.07 10.85 -20.50
CA GLU A 120 20.30 9.72 -21.04
C GLU A 120 19.41 9.06 -19.98
N ALA A 121 19.98 8.69 -18.83
CA ALA A 121 19.25 8.09 -17.72
C ALA A 121 18.08 8.96 -17.22
N VAL A 122 18.31 10.28 -17.12
CA VAL A 122 17.30 11.25 -16.68
C VAL A 122 16.21 11.45 -17.72
N ARG A 123 16.53 11.38 -19.03
CA ARG A 123 15.50 11.35 -20.09
C ARG A 123 14.62 10.11 -19.98
N ALA A 124 15.23 8.95 -19.74
CA ALA A 124 14.48 7.71 -19.54
C ALA A 124 13.52 7.80 -18.34
N LEU A 125 14.00 8.31 -17.21
CA LEU A 125 13.15 8.58 -16.04
C LEU A 125 12.03 9.57 -16.38
N GLY A 126 12.35 10.72 -16.97
CA GLY A 126 11.38 11.77 -17.27
C GLY A 126 10.27 11.31 -18.22
N GLU A 127 10.63 10.64 -19.33
CA GLU A 127 9.66 10.07 -20.27
C GLU A 127 8.76 9.03 -19.59
N ALA A 128 9.33 8.16 -18.73
CA ALA A 128 8.56 7.14 -18.03
C ALA A 128 7.59 7.74 -16.99
N LEU A 129 7.99 8.80 -16.28
CA LEU A 129 7.11 9.51 -15.34
C LEU A 129 5.95 10.21 -16.07
N CYS A 130 6.21 10.85 -17.21
CA CYS A 130 5.16 11.43 -18.05
C CYS A 130 4.21 10.36 -18.61
N ALA A 131 4.74 9.19 -18.98
CA ALA A 131 3.94 8.08 -19.50
C ALA A 131 3.05 7.45 -18.41
N PHE A 132 3.47 7.46 -17.15
CA PHE A 132 2.70 6.90 -16.03
C PHE A 132 1.29 7.47 -15.90
N GLY A 133 1.11 8.77 -16.16
CA GLY A 133 -0.21 9.42 -16.17
C GLY A 133 -1.15 8.93 -17.27
N HIS A 134 -0.62 8.29 -18.32
CA HIS A 134 -1.36 7.74 -19.45
C HIS A 134 -1.67 6.24 -19.30
N GLY A 135 -1.31 5.64 -18.16
CA GLY A 135 -1.57 4.25 -17.82
C GLY A 135 -0.46 3.27 -18.21
N TRP A 136 -0.67 2.01 -17.85
CA TRP A 136 0.34 0.95 -17.93
C TRP A 136 0.85 0.70 -19.35
N VAL A 137 -0.02 0.68 -20.35
CA VAL A 137 0.36 0.44 -21.74
C VAL A 137 1.33 1.50 -22.25
N ALA A 138 1.07 2.78 -21.95
CA ALA A 138 1.97 3.87 -22.34
C ALA A 138 3.30 3.79 -21.58
N THR A 139 3.23 3.42 -20.30
CA THR A 139 4.42 3.26 -19.45
C THR A 139 5.33 2.15 -19.96
N ASP A 140 4.76 0.96 -20.20
CA ASP A 140 5.51 -0.21 -20.69
C ASP A 140 6.12 0.07 -22.07
N ALA A 141 5.38 0.72 -22.98
CA ALA A 141 5.92 1.10 -24.29
C ALA A 141 7.16 2.02 -24.19
N VAL A 142 7.16 2.97 -23.24
CA VAL A 142 8.33 3.84 -22.99
C VAL A 142 9.48 3.05 -22.40
N LEU A 143 9.23 2.18 -21.42
CA LEU A 143 10.27 1.34 -20.80
C LEU A 143 10.91 0.40 -21.83
N GLU A 144 10.11 -0.26 -22.66
CA GLU A 144 10.56 -1.15 -23.75
C GLU A 144 11.41 -0.38 -24.76
N SER A 145 10.93 0.77 -25.25
CA SER A 145 11.69 1.63 -26.17
C SER A 145 13.04 2.06 -25.59
N TRP A 146 13.08 2.38 -24.28
CA TRP A 146 14.32 2.74 -23.61
C TRP A 146 15.27 1.56 -23.44
N SER A 147 14.76 0.36 -23.16
CA SER A 147 15.57 -0.85 -23.03
C SER A 147 16.35 -1.18 -24.32
N GLU A 148 15.75 -0.89 -25.48
CA GLU A 148 16.38 -1.10 -26.79
C GLU A 148 17.39 -0.01 -27.15
N LYS A 149 17.10 1.27 -26.83
CA LYS A 149 17.90 2.42 -27.27
C LYS A 149 18.98 2.86 -26.28
N ALA A 150 18.97 2.36 -25.04
CA ALA A 150 19.91 2.73 -23.98
C ALA A 150 21.38 2.45 -24.40
N LYS A 151 22.21 3.50 -24.39
CA LYS A 151 23.62 3.42 -24.79
C LYS A 151 24.53 3.26 -23.59
N TYR A 152 24.22 3.94 -22.49
CA TYR A 152 25.08 3.99 -21.32
C TYR A 152 24.72 2.89 -20.30
N PRO A 153 25.72 2.29 -19.61
CA PRO A 153 25.48 1.30 -18.56
C PRO A 153 24.55 1.79 -17.45
N LEU A 154 24.61 3.08 -17.13
CA LEU A 154 23.73 3.70 -16.13
C LEU A 154 22.25 3.63 -16.54
N THR A 155 21.94 3.88 -17.82
CA THR A 155 20.57 3.79 -18.33
C THR A 155 20.10 2.34 -18.37
N LYS A 156 20.97 1.43 -18.83
CA LYS A 156 20.67 -0.01 -18.88
C LYS A 156 20.35 -0.57 -17.49
N SER A 157 21.14 -0.21 -16.47
CA SER A 157 20.88 -0.68 -15.10
C SER A 157 19.57 -0.17 -14.50
N LEU A 158 18.93 0.84 -15.09
CA LEU A 158 17.60 1.31 -14.68
C LEU A 158 16.45 0.49 -15.29
N LEU A 159 16.70 -0.19 -16.40
CA LEU A 159 15.66 -0.74 -17.29
C LEU A 159 15.78 -2.25 -17.50
N ASP A 160 16.98 -2.82 -17.36
CA ASP A 160 17.27 -4.21 -17.70
C ASP A 160 16.60 -5.19 -16.73
N GLY A 161 15.42 -5.66 -17.12
CA GLY A 161 14.63 -6.68 -16.41
C GLY A 161 13.45 -6.11 -15.63
N GLU A 162 12.51 -6.99 -15.26
CA GLU A 162 11.26 -6.58 -14.59
C GLU A 162 11.48 -6.02 -13.17
N GLU A 163 12.57 -6.44 -12.51
CA GLU A 163 12.97 -5.97 -11.19
C GLU A 163 13.93 -4.77 -11.24
N ALA A 164 14.22 -4.26 -12.44
CA ALA A 164 15.06 -3.07 -12.58
C ALA A 164 14.37 -1.85 -11.94
N PRO A 165 15.13 -0.83 -11.51
CA PRO A 165 14.60 0.29 -10.75
C PRO A 165 13.38 0.99 -11.37
N LEU A 166 13.39 1.31 -12.66
CA LEU A 166 12.27 2.02 -13.30
C LEU A 166 11.02 1.14 -13.45
N PRO A 167 11.09 -0.08 -14.03
CA PRO A 167 9.97 -1.01 -14.02
C PRO A 167 9.40 -1.25 -12.62
N ARG A 168 10.25 -1.52 -11.63
CA ARG A 168 9.83 -1.77 -10.24
C ARG A 168 9.13 -0.56 -9.62
N LEU A 169 9.67 0.65 -9.81
CA LEU A 169 9.08 1.90 -9.31
C LEU A 169 7.67 2.10 -9.83
N LEU A 170 7.50 1.94 -11.14
CA LEU A 170 6.25 2.27 -11.80
C LEU A 170 5.22 1.18 -11.56
N ARG A 171 5.58 -0.10 -11.68
CA ARG A 171 4.68 -1.27 -11.52
C ARG A 171 4.19 -1.49 -10.08
N HIS A 172 4.99 -1.08 -9.09
CA HIS A 172 4.66 -1.25 -7.67
C HIS A 172 4.58 0.10 -6.94
N ALA A 173 3.97 1.11 -7.57
CA ALA A 173 3.85 2.44 -7.01
C ALA A 173 2.99 2.46 -5.71
N CYS A 174 3.66 2.50 -4.57
CA CYS A 174 3.05 2.75 -3.26
C CYS A 174 2.81 4.27 -3.10
N CYS A 175 1.55 4.69 -2.92
CA CYS A 175 1.20 6.12 -3.02
C CYS A 175 1.98 7.05 -2.07
N TYR A 176 2.28 6.59 -0.85
CA TYR A 176 2.92 7.42 0.17
C TYR A 176 4.44 7.55 -0.02
N ASN A 177 5.08 6.71 -0.83
CA ASN A 177 6.53 6.74 -1.03
C ASN A 177 6.97 6.90 -2.49
N VAL A 178 6.06 6.86 -3.47
CA VAL A 178 6.44 6.94 -4.90
C VAL A 178 7.24 8.21 -5.22
N LEU A 179 6.85 9.36 -4.67
CA LEU A 179 7.61 10.62 -4.85
C LEU A 179 8.99 10.57 -4.17
N VAL A 180 9.09 9.88 -3.03
CA VAL A 180 10.37 9.66 -2.32
C VAL A 180 11.28 8.72 -3.13
N ASN A 181 10.73 7.68 -3.75
CA ASN A 181 11.46 6.82 -4.66
C ASN A 181 11.98 7.62 -5.88
N VAL A 182 11.16 8.52 -6.47
CA VAL A 182 11.60 9.39 -7.57
C VAL A 182 12.78 10.26 -7.16
N GLU A 183 12.71 10.90 -5.99
CA GLU A 183 13.83 11.66 -5.44
C GLU A 183 15.06 10.78 -5.20
N ARG A 184 14.88 9.56 -4.65
CA ARG A 184 15.97 8.61 -4.41
C ARG A 184 16.65 8.20 -5.71
N VAL A 185 15.87 7.91 -6.75
CA VAL A 185 16.36 7.63 -8.10
C VAL A 185 17.17 8.81 -8.61
N ALA A 186 16.61 10.02 -8.60
CA ALA A 186 17.31 11.22 -9.05
C ALA A 186 18.64 11.44 -8.32
N ARG A 187 18.66 11.31 -6.99
CA ARG A 187 19.89 11.49 -6.19
C ARG A 187 20.94 10.42 -6.49
N ALA A 188 20.55 9.20 -6.81
CA ALA A 188 21.49 8.15 -7.23
C ALA A 188 22.05 8.45 -8.63
N LEU A 189 21.19 8.88 -9.56
CA LEU A 189 21.61 9.30 -10.90
C LEU A 189 22.57 10.48 -10.84
N GLY A 190 22.34 11.46 -9.97
CA GLY A 190 23.26 12.58 -9.76
C GLY A 190 24.67 12.14 -9.34
N LYS A 191 24.76 11.00 -8.65
CA LYS A 191 26.01 10.35 -8.23
C LYS A 191 26.49 9.27 -9.21
N GLU A 192 25.83 9.12 -10.36
CA GLU A 192 26.09 8.08 -11.36
C GLU A 192 26.08 6.65 -10.79
N LYS A 193 25.14 6.38 -9.87
CA LYS A 193 24.94 5.06 -9.26
C LYS A 193 23.58 4.48 -9.66
N THR A 194 23.52 3.16 -9.70
CA THR A 194 22.23 2.44 -9.79
C THR A 194 21.42 2.72 -8.53
N PRO A 195 20.17 3.21 -8.67
CA PRO A 195 19.29 3.48 -7.54
C PRO A 195 18.70 2.20 -6.96
N GLU A 196 18.32 2.28 -5.69
CA GLU A 196 17.43 1.33 -5.04
C GLU A 196 16.00 1.87 -5.04
N VAL A 197 15.02 0.99 -5.24
CA VAL A 197 13.60 1.34 -5.25
C VAL A 197 12.87 0.48 -4.25
N PHE A 198 12.26 1.16 -3.26
CA PHE A 198 11.60 0.50 -2.13
C PHE A 198 10.12 0.38 -2.39
N VAL A 199 9.64 -0.85 -2.46
CA VAL A 199 8.24 -1.22 -2.72
C VAL A 199 7.80 -2.26 -1.71
N CYS A 200 6.49 -2.45 -1.56
CA CYS A 200 5.92 -3.48 -0.68
C CYS A 200 6.52 -3.43 0.74
N GLY A 201 7.13 -4.53 1.21
CA GLY A 201 7.72 -4.60 2.56
C GLY A 201 8.79 -3.55 2.85
N GLU A 202 9.59 -3.16 1.85
CA GLU A 202 10.61 -2.10 2.02
C GLU A 202 9.95 -0.74 2.18
N ALA A 203 8.95 -0.44 1.34
CA ALA A 203 8.15 0.77 1.48
C ALA A 203 7.47 0.83 2.85
N LEU A 204 6.96 -0.30 3.36
CA LEU A 204 6.27 -0.35 4.66
C LEU A 204 7.21 -0.02 5.84
N ARG A 205 8.52 -0.24 5.71
CA ARG A 205 9.50 0.20 6.72
C ARG A 205 9.61 1.72 6.82
N GLU A 206 9.33 2.43 5.73
CA GLU A 206 9.35 3.90 5.68
C GLU A 206 8.03 4.54 6.15
N LEU A 207 6.96 3.75 6.25
CA LEU A 207 5.62 4.19 6.64
C LEU A 207 5.58 5.04 7.93
N PRO A 208 6.31 4.71 9.02
CA PRO A 208 6.29 5.51 10.25
C PRO A 208 6.81 6.93 10.06
N THR A 209 7.66 7.16 9.06
CA THR A 209 8.25 8.47 8.77
C THR A 209 7.42 9.21 7.73
N LEU A 210 6.97 8.52 6.68
CA LEU A 210 6.31 9.14 5.53
C LEU A 210 4.81 9.37 5.71
N ALA A 211 4.14 8.52 6.50
CA ALA A 211 2.70 8.61 6.75
C ALA A 211 2.35 8.07 8.16
N PRO A 212 2.86 8.69 9.24
CA PRO A 212 2.68 8.23 10.62
C PRO A 212 1.21 8.13 11.05
N GLU A 213 0.34 8.98 10.51
CA GLU A 213 -1.09 9.01 10.78
C GLU A 213 -1.79 7.68 10.44
N ARG A 214 -1.30 6.96 9.43
CA ARG A 214 -1.83 5.65 9.04
C ARG A 214 -1.67 4.62 10.16
N LEU A 215 -0.52 4.64 10.85
CA LEU A 215 -0.29 3.74 11.99
C LEU A 215 -1.20 4.06 13.17
N ALA A 216 -1.45 5.34 13.42
CA ALA A 216 -2.37 5.77 14.48
C ALA A 216 -3.81 5.35 14.18
N GLN A 217 -4.28 5.54 12.93
CA GLN A 217 -5.62 5.13 12.49
C GLN A 217 -5.83 3.61 12.62
N LEU A 218 -4.84 2.81 12.18
CA LEU A 218 -4.90 1.35 12.33
C LEU A 218 -4.98 0.92 13.79
N ALA A 219 -4.20 1.57 14.67
CA ALA A 219 -4.21 1.28 16.10
C ALA A 219 -5.59 1.58 16.76
N VAL A 220 -6.23 2.68 16.38
CA VAL A 220 -7.57 3.04 16.88
C VAL A 220 -8.60 1.99 16.46
N ILE A 221 -8.60 1.56 15.19
CA ILE A 221 -9.51 0.51 14.71
C ILE A 221 -9.25 -0.80 15.48
N LEU A 222 -7.99 -1.21 15.63
CA LEU A 222 -7.61 -2.41 16.38
C LEU A 222 -8.01 -2.37 17.86
N GLU A 223 -8.09 -1.19 18.49
CA GLU A 223 -8.62 -1.05 19.84
C GLU A 223 -10.15 -1.14 19.87
N ALA A 224 -10.84 -0.54 18.89
CA ALA A 224 -12.29 -0.44 18.84
C ALA A 224 -12.99 -1.79 18.58
N LEU A 225 -12.53 -2.58 17.60
CA LEU A 225 -13.18 -3.84 17.21
C LEU A 225 -13.34 -4.86 18.37
N PRO A 226 -12.29 -5.20 19.15
CA PRO A 226 -12.44 -6.15 20.26
C PRO A 226 -13.25 -5.57 21.43
N ARG A 227 -13.31 -4.24 21.58
CA ARG A 227 -14.20 -3.61 22.57
C ARG A 227 -15.66 -3.72 22.15
N TRP A 228 -15.95 -3.51 20.87
CA TRP A 228 -17.28 -3.72 20.29
C TRP A 228 -17.71 -5.16 20.52
N LEU A 229 -16.89 -6.15 20.13
CA LEU A 229 -17.18 -7.58 20.32
C LEU A 229 -17.53 -7.96 21.78
N ARG A 230 -16.90 -7.29 22.75
CA ARG A 230 -17.15 -7.51 24.19
C ARG A 230 -18.30 -6.68 24.75
N SER A 231 -19.09 -6.03 23.90
CA SER A 231 -20.17 -5.11 24.27
C SER A 231 -19.72 -4.02 25.25
N ARG A 232 -18.44 -3.60 25.20
CA ARG A 232 -17.93 -2.52 26.06
C ARG A 232 -18.34 -1.17 25.49
N PRO A 233 -18.65 -0.18 26.34
CA PRO A 233 -18.99 1.15 25.86
C PRO A 233 -17.83 1.74 25.02
N ALA A 234 -18.20 2.53 24.01
CA ALA A 234 -17.25 3.32 23.23
C ALA A 234 -16.43 4.22 24.18
N LYS A 235 -15.13 4.32 23.90
CA LYS A 235 -14.19 5.08 24.75
C LYS A 235 -14.28 6.58 24.50
N ASP A 236 -14.53 6.95 23.24
CA ASP A 236 -14.54 8.32 22.73
C ASP A 236 -15.43 8.39 21.46
N GLY A 237 -15.46 9.58 20.82
CA GLY A 237 -16.25 9.81 19.62
C GLY A 237 -15.81 9.00 18.39
N VAL A 238 -14.52 8.65 18.28
CA VAL A 238 -14.02 7.85 17.15
C VAL A 238 -14.45 6.41 17.30
N HIS A 239 -14.35 5.84 18.52
CA HIS A 239 -14.91 4.53 18.81
C HIS A 239 -16.42 4.50 18.60
N ALA A 240 -17.15 5.55 19.00
CA ALA A 240 -18.58 5.64 18.78
C ALA A 240 -18.95 5.65 17.29
N HIS A 241 -18.16 6.34 16.46
CA HIS A 241 -18.31 6.32 15.01
C HIS A 241 -18.08 4.91 14.44
N ILE A 242 -17.00 4.22 14.84
CA ILE A 242 -16.74 2.84 14.41
C ILE A 242 -17.89 1.92 14.82
N TYR A 243 -18.41 2.04 16.04
CA TYR A 243 -19.53 1.23 16.52
C TYR A 243 -20.80 1.47 15.68
N ALA A 244 -21.06 2.73 15.31
CA ALA A 244 -22.19 3.07 14.45
C ALA A 244 -22.05 2.43 13.06
N LEU A 245 -20.84 2.35 12.50
CA LEU A 245 -20.59 1.65 11.24
C LEU A 245 -20.84 0.14 11.35
N LEU A 246 -20.45 -0.48 12.46
CA LEU A 246 -20.62 -1.92 12.69
C LEU A 246 -22.06 -2.33 12.99
N GLY A 247 -22.90 -1.39 13.40
CA GLY A 247 -24.32 -1.60 13.63
C GLY A 247 -24.63 -2.48 14.85
N PRO A 248 -25.76 -3.20 14.85
CA PRO A 248 -26.23 -3.96 16.01
C PRO A 248 -25.40 -5.21 16.27
N HIS A 249 -25.50 -5.72 17.50
CA HIS A 249 -24.94 -7.02 17.88
C HIS A 249 -25.83 -8.17 17.44
N ASP A 250 -25.28 -9.02 16.57
CA ASP A 250 -25.80 -10.34 16.26
C ASP A 250 -24.65 -11.27 15.88
N LYS A 251 -24.91 -12.57 15.90
CA LYS A 251 -23.87 -13.58 15.71
C LYS A 251 -23.14 -13.48 14.36
N VAL A 252 -23.80 -13.04 13.28
CA VAL A 252 -23.17 -12.90 11.96
C VAL A 252 -22.24 -11.68 11.94
N ARG A 253 -22.69 -10.55 12.50
CA ARG A 253 -21.85 -9.35 12.62
C ARG A 253 -20.69 -9.56 13.58
N GLU A 254 -20.90 -10.25 14.70
CA GLU A 254 -19.83 -10.65 15.61
C GLU A 254 -18.76 -11.49 14.92
N TRP A 255 -19.17 -12.48 14.12
CA TRP A 255 -18.26 -13.26 13.30
C TRP A 255 -17.48 -12.39 12.30
N LEU A 256 -18.15 -11.49 11.56
CA LEU A 256 -17.48 -10.60 10.60
C LEU A 256 -16.52 -9.61 11.26
N VAL A 257 -16.90 -9.03 12.40
CA VAL A 257 -16.03 -8.11 13.14
C VAL A 257 -14.82 -8.84 13.70
N ALA A 258 -15.01 -10.07 14.19
CA ALA A 258 -13.90 -10.89 14.66
C ALA A 258 -12.98 -11.30 13.50
N SER A 259 -13.51 -11.64 12.32
CA SER A 259 -12.73 -11.84 11.09
C SER A 259 -11.96 -10.58 10.66
N LEU A 260 -12.60 -9.41 10.65
CA LEU A 260 -11.95 -8.15 10.30
C LEU A 260 -10.82 -7.81 11.28
N TYR A 261 -11.10 -7.91 12.60
CA TYR A 261 -10.09 -7.70 13.63
C TYR A 261 -8.90 -8.62 13.41
N LYS A 262 -9.17 -9.89 13.13
CA LYS A 262 -8.14 -10.89 12.89
C LYS A 262 -7.22 -10.50 11.74
N THR A 263 -7.81 -10.13 10.61
CA THR A 263 -7.10 -9.67 9.42
C THR A 263 -6.21 -8.45 9.71
N LEU A 264 -6.75 -7.44 10.40
CA LEU A 264 -5.99 -6.25 10.77
C LEU A 264 -4.87 -6.54 11.78
N LYS A 265 -5.10 -7.50 12.69
CA LYS A 265 -4.12 -7.93 13.69
C LYS A 265 -2.92 -8.61 13.02
N LEU A 266 -3.15 -9.41 11.97
CA LEU A 266 -2.08 -10.01 11.16
C LEU A 266 -1.25 -8.94 10.44
N TRP A 267 -1.91 -7.96 9.82
CA TRP A 267 -1.22 -6.81 9.21
C TRP A 267 -0.38 -6.02 10.21
N GLN A 268 -0.93 -5.74 11.39
CA GLN A 268 -0.18 -5.05 12.44
C GLN A 268 1.02 -5.87 12.91
N ARG A 269 0.91 -7.20 13.03
CA ARG A 269 2.06 -8.05 13.33
C ARG A 269 3.11 -8.03 12.22
N HIS A 270 2.71 -8.06 10.96
CA HIS A 270 3.64 -7.93 9.83
C HIS A 270 4.39 -6.60 9.88
N LEU A 271 3.67 -5.48 10.09
CA LEU A 271 4.28 -4.16 10.26
C LEU A 271 5.20 -4.11 11.47
N ASP A 272 4.79 -4.67 12.61
CA ASP A 272 5.62 -4.72 13.81
C ASP A 272 6.90 -5.53 13.55
N GLY A 273 6.82 -6.67 12.87
CA GLY A 273 7.97 -7.48 12.45
C GLY A 273 8.93 -6.72 11.53
N LEU A 274 8.40 -6.03 10.51
CA LEU A 274 9.21 -5.19 9.61
C LEU A 274 9.92 -4.05 10.35
N LEU A 275 9.32 -3.54 11.42
CA LEU A 275 9.83 -2.42 12.22
C LEU A 275 10.60 -2.87 13.46
N GLY A 276 10.80 -4.17 13.68
CA GLY A 276 11.47 -4.72 14.87
C GLY A 276 10.75 -4.40 16.18
N LYS A 277 9.43 -4.21 16.13
CA LYS A 277 8.58 -3.89 17.29
C LYS A 277 7.90 -5.14 17.82
N THR A 278 7.71 -5.18 19.13
CA THR A 278 6.87 -6.20 19.78
C THR A 278 5.70 -5.51 20.45
N ARG A 279 4.50 -5.70 19.91
CA ARG A 279 3.26 -5.14 20.47
C ARG A 279 2.37 -6.25 21.01
N ARG A 280 1.84 -6.05 22.22
CA ARG A 280 0.77 -6.89 22.74
C ARG A 280 -0.56 -6.41 22.15
N LEU A 281 -1.09 -7.18 21.21
CA LEU A 281 -2.42 -6.94 20.62
C LEU A 281 -3.50 -7.66 21.45
N PRO A 282 -4.71 -7.10 21.59
CA PRO A 282 -5.81 -7.78 22.28
C PRO A 282 -6.08 -9.18 21.73
N SER A 283 -6.42 -10.13 22.61
CA SER A 283 -6.88 -11.46 22.18
C SER A 283 -8.39 -11.41 21.89
N LEU A 284 -8.86 -12.18 20.90
CA LEU A 284 -10.30 -12.44 20.73
C LEU A 284 -10.84 -13.42 21.78
N ILE A 285 -9.97 -14.27 22.31
CA ILE A 285 -10.24 -15.31 23.32
C ILE A 285 -9.65 -14.87 24.67
#